data_AF-A0A535XSY0-F1
#
_entry.id   AF-A0A535XSY0-F1
#
_cell.length_a   1.000
_cell.length_b   1.000
_cell.length_c   1.000
_cell.angle_alpha   90.00
_cell.angle_beta   90.00
_cell.angle_gamma   90.00
#
_symmetry.space_group_name_H-M   'P 1'
#
loop_
_entity.id
_entity.type
_entity.pdbx_description
1 polymer ?
#
loop_
_entity_poly.entity_id
_entity_poly.type
_entity_poly.pdbx_seq_one_letter_code
_entity_poly.pdbx_strand_id
1 'polypeptide(L)'
;MAVIDDRESAEKAVRALSDAGLPESDMDLLDGPSVVEASRSFQQYRSRLQRLEAWLSSVFSDDAAYARTYVLEAEHGHYLVIAHADQPEVVDRVSRVLRAHGAHGMRHYQSLTVTDL
;
A
#
# COMPACT_ATOMS: atom_id res chain seq x y z
N MET A 1 3.55 2.47 1.94
CA MET A 1 2.26 1.91 2.42
C MET A 1 1.82 2.66 3.66
N ALA A 2 0.54 2.92 3.78
CA ALA A 2 -0.08 3.51 4.96
C ALA A 2 -1.52 3.01 5.12
N VAL A 3 -2.03 3.05 6.34
CA VAL A 3 -3.41 2.67 6.69
C VAL A 3 -4.20 3.93 7.01
N ILE A 4 -5.42 4.00 6.51
CA ILE A 4 -6.36 5.11 6.74
C ILE A 4 -7.72 4.51 7.13
N ASP A 5 -8.31 5.02 8.20
CA ASP A 5 -9.48 4.40 8.84
C ASP A 5 -10.72 4.38 7.94
N ASP A 6 -10.90 5.42 7.13
CA ASP A 6 -12.11 5.64 6.35
C ASP A 6 -11.83 5.93 4.87
N ARG A 7 -12.85 5.63 4.05
CA ARG A 7 -12.78 5.78 2.60
C ARG A 7 -12.57 7.22 2.16
N GLU A 8 -13.24 8.17 2.81
CA GLU A 8 -13.24 9.58 2.40
C GLU A 8 -11.84 10.17 2.58
N SER A 9 -11.20 9.90 3.72
CA SER A 9 -9.83 10.28 4.02
C SER A 9 -8.85 9.61 3.07
N ALA A 10 -9.06 8.34 2.72
CA ALA A 10 -8.19 7.63 1.80
C ALA A 10 -8.28 8.17 0.36
N GLU A 11 -9.49 8.46 -0.13
CA GLU A 11 -9.69 9.10 -1.44
C GLU A 11 -9.10 10.53 -1.47
N LYS A 12 -9.25 11.30 -0.39
CA LYS A 12 -8.61 12.61 -0.24
C LYS A 12 -7.09 12.51 -0.25
N ALA A 13 -6.52 11.51 0.40
CA ALA A 13 -5.09 11.28 0.42
C ALA A 13 -4.54 10.97 -0.98
N VAL A 14 -5.20 10.10 -1.75
CA VAL A 14 -4.80 9.79 -3.13
C VAL A 14 -4.85 11.03 -4.02
N ARG A 15 -5.92 11.85 -3.90
CA ARG A 15 -6.01 13.11 -4.66
C ARG A 15 -4.89 14.08 -4.28
N ALA A 16 -4.61 14.24 -2.99
CA ALA A 16 -3.54 15.10 -2.51
C ALA A 16 -2.15 14.62 -2.96
N LEU A 17 -1.94 13.30 -3.07
CA LEU A 17 -0.73 12.73 -3.64
C LEU A 17 -0.62 13.00 -5.14
N SER A 18 -1.74 12.91 -5.87
CA SER A 18 -1.81 13.27 -7.29
C SER A 18 -1.46 14.75 -7.52
N ASP A 19 -2.07 15.65 -6.73
CA ASP A 19 -1.78 17.09 -6.76
C ASP A 19 -0.31 17.38 -6.37
N ALA A 20 0.30 16.54 -5.55
CA ALA A 20 1.71 16.62 -5.16
C ALA A 20 2.68 16.08 -6.23
N GLY A 21 2.15 15.57 -7.35
CA GLY A 21 2.90 15.12 -8.53
C GLY A 21 3.13 13.61 -8.61
N LEU A 22 2.47 12.78 -7.79
CA LEU A 22 2.51 11.33 -7.98
C LEU A 22 1.51 10.92 -9.07
N PRO A 23 1.95 10.16 -10.09
CA PRO A 23 1.01 9.64 -11.07
C PRO A 23 0.13 8.56 -10.44
N GLU A 24 -1.12 8.46 -10.90
CA GLU A 24 -2.06 7.44 -10.42
C GLU A 24 -1.57 6.01 -10.68
N SER A 25 -0.66 5.80 -11.65
CA SER A 25 0.00 4.51 -11.88
C SER A 25 0.88 4.05 -10.74
N ASP A 26 1.34 4.99 -9.90
CA ASP A 26 2.26 4.76 -8.79
C ASP A 26 1.50 4.76 -7.46
N MET A 27 0.17 4.70 -7.50
CA MET A 27 -0.68 4.71 -6.33
C MET A 27 -1.74 3.63 -6.43
N ASP A 28 -1.88 2.84 -5.37
CA ASP A 28 -2.99 1.89 -5.22
C ASP A 28 -3.78 2.23 -3.96
N LEU A 29 -5.11 2.32 -4.12
CA LEU A 29 -6.06 2.40 -3.02
C LEU A 29 -6.78 1.08 -2.91
N LEU A 30 -6.66 0.44 -1.75
CA LEU A 30 -7.24 -0.86 -1.48
C LEU A 30 -8.21 -0.73 -0.32
N ASP A 31 -9.42 -1.21 -0.51
CA ASP A 31 -10.39 -1.38 0.58
C ASP A 31 -10.09 -2.64 1.38
N GLY A 32 -10.43 -2.61 2.66
CA GLY A 32 -10.23 -3.73 3.59
C GLY A 32 -10.71 -5.08 3.04
N PRO A 33 -11.95 -5.20 2.52
CA PRO A 33 -12.45 -6.43 1.91
C PRO A 33 -11.58 -6.96 0.77
N SER A 34 -11.13 -6.10 -0.15
CA SER A 34 -10.23 -6.50 -1.24
C SER A 34 -8.87 -6.96 -0.73
N VAL A 35 -8.33 -6.36 0.33
CA VAL A 35 -7.05 -6.80 0.93
C VAL A 35 -7.20 -8.15 1.64
N VAL A 36 -8.32 -8.37 2.34
CA VAL A 36 -8.63 -9.66 2.98
C VAL A 36 -8.84 -10.74 1.94
N GLU A 37 -9.56 -10.44 0.85
CA GLU A 37 -9.73 -11.36 -0.27
C GLU A 37 -8.38 -11.67 -0.93
N ALA A 38 -7.57 -10.65 -1.21
CA ALA A 38 -6.23 -10.82 -1.76
C ALA A 38 -5.35 -11.70 -0.87
N SER A 39 -5.37 -11.50 0.45
CA SER A 39 -4.60 -12.29 1.40
C SER A 39 -5.05 -13.76 1.42
N ARG A 40 -6.36 -14.02 1.33
CA ARG A 40 -6.92 -15.38 1.24
C ARG A 40 -6.61 -16.03 -0.11
N SER A 41 -6.74 -15.28 -1.20
CA SER A 41 -6.41 -15.73 -2.55
C SER A 41 -4.91 -15.98 -2.72
N PHE A 42 -4.05 -15.26 -2.01
CA PHE A 42 -2.61 -15.53 -1.95
C PHE A 42 -2.31 -16.94 -1.41
N GLN A 43 -3.17 -17.47 -0.54
CA GLN A 43 -3.09 -18.87 -0.09
C GLN A 43 -3.73 -19.88 -1.06
N GLN A 44 -4.56 -19.44 -2.03
CA GLN A 44 -5.37 -20.35 -2.86
C GLN A 44 -5.16 -20.25 -4.38
N TYR A 45 -5.18 -19.08 -5.06
CA TYR A 45 -5.15 -19.01 -6.54
C TYR A 45 -4.67 -17.66 -7.11
N ARG A 46 -4.01 -17.75 -8.28
CA ARG A 46 -2.94 -16.89 -8.82
C ARG A 46 -3.33 -15.94 -9.98
N SER A 47 -4.55 -15.37 -10.03
CA SER A 47 -5.09 -14.96 -11.37
C SER A 47 -5.91 -13.69 -11.57
N ARG A 48 -6.13 -12.80 -10.59
CA ARG A 48 -6.78 -11.49 -10.90
C ARG A 48 -6.14 -10.26 -10.27
N LEU A 49 -5.18 -10.45 -9.38
CA LEU A 49 -4.50 -9.38 -8.65
C LEU A 49 -2.99 -9.41 -8.91
N GLN A 50 -2.53 -9.78 -10.12
CA GLN A 50 -1.11 -10.06 -10.40
C GLN A 50 -0.13 -8.95 -9.94
N ARG A 51 -0.48 -7.67 -10.08
CA ARG A 51 0.37 -6.57 -9.59
C ARG A 51 0.43 -6.53 -8.06
N LEU A 52 -0.73 -6.69 -7.42
CA LEU A 52 -0.82 -6.73 -5.97
C LEU A 52 -0.17 -8.00 -5.41
N GLU A 53 -0.33 -9.16 -6.06
CA GLU A 53 0.25 -10.44 -5.68
C GLU A 53 1.78 -10.40 -5.78
N ALA A 54 2.35 -9.89 -6.87
CA ALA A 54 3.80 -9.72 -6.99
C ALA A 54 4.35 -8.82 -5.88
N TRP A 55 3.67 -7.73 -5.56
CA TRP A 55 4.10 -6.82 -4.51
C TRP A 55 3.90 -7.38 -3.09
N LEU A 56 2.73 -7.95 -2.79
CA LEU A 56 2.44 -8.63 -1.52
C LEU A 56 3.40 -9.79 -1.32
N SER A 57 3.73 -10.57 -2.36
CA SER A 57 4.71 -11.66 -2.25
C SER A 57 6.09 -11.17 -1.80
N SER A 58 6.56 -10.06 -2.38
CA SER A 58 7.85 -9.44 -2.08
C SER A 58 7.86 -8.78 -0.69
N VAL A 59 6.80 -8.07 -0.34
CA VAL A 59 6.71 -7.35 0.94
C VAL A 59 6.41 -8.27 2.11
N PHE A 60 5.62 -9.33 1.89
CA PHE A 60 5.20 -10.26 2.92
C PHE A 60 6.23 -11.38 3.12
N SER A 61 7.14 -11.63 2.15
CA SER A 61 8.21 -12.63 2.32
C SER A 61 9.29 -12.20 3.29
N ASP A 62 9.66 -10.92 3.31
CA ASP A 62 10.71 -10.41 4.19
C ASP A 62 10.21 -10.12 5.62
N ASP A 63 8.92 -9.83 5.81
CA ASP A 63 8.40 -9.38 7.10
C ASP A 63 6.94 -9.83 7.38
N ALA A 64 6.74 -11.15 7.42
CA ALA A 64 5.44 -11.81 7.61
C ALA A 64 4.63 -11.34 8.84
N ALA A 65 5.28 -10.80 9.87
CA ALA A 65 4.62 -10.23 11.05
C ALA A 65 3.87 -8.92 10.74
N TYR A 66 4.43 -8.06 9.89
CA TYR A 66 3.83 -6.77 9.56
C TYR A 66 2.76 -6.90 8.50
N ALA A 67 3.02 -7.75 7.51
CA ALA A 67 2.04 -8.33 6.62
C ALA A 67 0.71 -8.66 7.33
N ARG A 68 0.78 -9.43 8.43
CA ARG A 68 -0.38 -9.79 9.24
C ARG A 68 -1.05 -8.58 9.89
N THR A 69 -0.27 -7.60 10.32
CA THR A 69 -0.81 -6.37 10.93
C THR A 69 -1.65 -5.59 9.93
N TYR A 70 -1.20 -5.43 8.68
CA TYR A 70 -1.99 -4.76 7.64
C TYR A 70 -3.25 -5.53 7.24
N VAL A 71 -3.20 -6.86 7.24
CA VAL A 71 -4.39 -7.69 7.02
C VAL A 71 -5.38 -7.52 8.17
N LEU A 72 -4.93 -7.44 9.41
CA LEU A 72 -5.80 -7.15 10.55
C LEU A 72 -6.46 -5.77 10.42
N GLU A 73 -5.70 -4.73 10.06
CA GLU A 73 -6.26 -3.39 9.81
C GLU A 73 -7.31 -3.42 8.68
N ALA A 74 -7.06 -4.18 7.62
CA ALA A 74 -8.03 -4.41 6.55
C ALA A 74 -9.28 -5.17 7.04
N GLU A 75 -9.13 -6.15 7.95
CA GLU A 75 -10.27 -6.84 8.58
C GLU A 75 -11.11 -5.90 9.46
N HIS A 76 -10.50 -4.85 10.03
CA HIS A 76 -11.20 -3.77 10.74
C HIS A 76 -11.94 -2.81 9.81
N GLY A 77 -11.84 -3.00 8.49
CA GLY A 77 -12.48 -2.17 7.47
C GLY A 77 -11.67 -0.94 7.08
N HIS A 78 -10.41 -0.85 7.53
CA HIS A 78 -9.53 0.24 7.15
C HIS A 78 -9.07 0.10 5.70
N TYR A 79 -8.68 1.24 5.13
CA TYR A 79 -8.18 1.38 3.78
C TYR A 79 -6.66 1.40 3.78
N LEU A 80 -6.07 0.79 2.77
CA LEU A 80 -4.63 0.78 2.58
C LEU A 80 -4.28 1.61 1.37
N VAL A 81 -3.37 2.57 1.55
CA VAL A 81 -2.80 3.36 0.48
C VAL A 81 -1.36 2.93 0.25
N ILE A 82 -1.09 2.47 -0.97
CA ILE A 82 0.25 2.14 -1.45
C ILE A 82 0.67 3.25 -2.39
N ALA A 83 1.84 3.81 -2.12
CA ALA A 83 2.46 4.81 -2.98
C ALA A 83 3.87 4.31 -3.31
N HIS A 84 4.14 4.17 -4.59
CA HIS A 84 5.43 3.80 -5.15
C HIS A 84 6.25 5.07 -5.32
N ALA A 85 7.33 5.17 -4.55
CA ALA A 85 8.22 6.31 -4.55
C ALA A 85 9.66 5.82 -4.45
N ASP A 86 10.39 5.88 -5.56
CA ASP A 86 11.77 5.41 -5.68
C ASP A 86 12.78 6.47 -5.22
N GLN A 87 12.38 7.74 -5.24
CA GLN A 87 13.23 8.86 -4.84
C GLN A 87 12.95 9.29 -3.40
N PRO A 88 13.97 9.45 -2.54
CA PRO A 88 13.79 9.80 -1.13
C PRO A 88 13.06 11.14 -0.93
N GLU A 89 13.25 12.11 -1.83
CA GLU A 89 12.54 13.39 -1.79
C GLU A 89 11.03 13.23 -2.03
N VAL A 90 10.65 12.22 -2.81
CA VAL A 90 9.26 11.84 -3.07
C VAL A 90 8.69 11.12 -1.86
N VAL A 91 9.46 10.23 -1.22
CA VAL A 91 9.04 9.52 0.01
C VAL A 91 8.68 10.50 1.14
N ASP A 92 9.51 11.51 1.38
CA ASP A 92 9.25 12.51 2.42
C ASP A 92 8.02 13.38 2.13
N ARG A 93 7.74 13.62 0.85
CA ARG A 93 6.54 14.34 0.41
C ARG A 93 5.30 13.48 0.62
N VAL A 94 5.34 12.23 0.16
CA VAL A 94 4.27 11.24 0.30
C VAL A 94 3.93 11.01 1.75
N SER A 95 4.94 10.81 2.62
CA SER A 95 4.72 10.60 4.05
C SER A 95 4.03 11.79 4.72
N ARG A 96 4.39 13.03 4.35
CA ARG A 96 3.73 14.23 4.88
C ARG A 96 2.28 14.33 4.45
N VAL A 97 1.98 14.08 3.18
CA VAL A 97 0.61 14.10 2.66
C VAL A 97 -0.23 13.04 3.38
N LEU A 98 0.27 11.80 3.44
CA LEU A 98 -0.44 10.69 4.12
C LEU A 98 -0.70 11.00 5.60
N ARG A 99 0.29 11.51 6.34
CA ARG A 99 0.09 11.94 7.75
C ARG A 99 -0.97 13.01 7.91
N ALA A 100 -1.03 13.98 7.00
CA ALA A 100 -2.03 15.04 7.05
C ALA A 100 -3.46 14.52 6.86
N HIS A 101 -3.61 13.34 6.25
CA HIS A 101 -4.88 12.66 6.03
C HIS A 101 -5.14 11.53 7.04
N GLY A 102 -4.48 11.56 8.21
CA GLY A 102 -4.73 10.61 9.29
C GLY A 102 -4.09 9.24 9.07
N ALA A 103 -3.18 9.11 8.11
CA ALA A 103 -2.57 7.82 7.84
C ALA A 103 -1.68 7.37 9.00
N HIS A 104 -1.86 6.13 9.41
CA HIS A 104 -1.08 5.45 10.43
C HIS A 104 -0.42 4.19 9.85
N GLY A 105 0.38 3.49 10.66
CA GLY A 105 1.06 2.26 10.21
C GLY A 105 1.94 2.46 8.97
N MET A 106 2.52 3.66 8.78
CA MET A 106 3.26 3.97 7.56
C MET A 106 4.57 3.20 7.49
N ARG A 107 4.83 2.60 6.32
CA ARG A 107 6.10 1.96 6.01
C ARG A 107 6.50 2.22 4.57
N HIS A 108 7.76 2.63 4.39
CA HIS A 108 8.39 2.69 3.08
C HIS A 108 9.02 1.34 2.80
N TYR A 109 8.64 0.75 1.66
CA TYR A 109 9.27 -0.45 1.14
C TYR A 109 10.03 -0.02 -0.11
N GLN A 110 11.35 -0.15 -0.08
CA GLN A 110 12.15 0.01 -1.29
C GLN A 110 11.85 -1.20 -2.17
N SER A 111 11.39 -0.96 -3.41
CA SER A 111 11.35 -2.03 -4.41
C SER A 111 12.76 -2.59 -4.52
N LEU A 112 12.92 -3.90 -4.32
CA LEU A 112 14.15 -4.61 -4.62
C LEU A 112 14.51 -4.28 -6.07
N THR A 113 15.58 -3.52 -6.27
CA THR A 113 16.34 -3.58 -7.50
C THR A 113 16.82 -5.02 -7.60
N VAL A 114 16.06 -5.89 -8.27
CA VAL A 114 16.64 -7.11 -8.84
C VAL A 114 17.47 -6.62 -10.02
N THR A 115 18.68 -6.20 -9.72
CA THR A 115 19.73 -6.05 -10.72
C THR A 115 20.17 -7.46 -11.08
N ASP A 116 19.61 -8.02 -12.15
CA ASP A 116 20.30 -9.09 -12.89
C ASP A 116 21.63 -8.49 -13.39
N LEU A 117 22.73 -9.15 -13.04
CA LEU A 117 24.09 -8.87 -13.53
C LEU A 117 24.44 -9.85 -14.64
#